data_AF-A0A970MQI7-F1
#
_entry.id   AF-A0A970MQI7-F1
#
_cell.length_a   1.000
_cell.length_b   1.000
_cell.length_c   1.000
_cell.angle_alpha   90.00
_cell.angle_beta   90.00
_cell.angle_gamma   90.00
#
_symmetry.space_group_name_H-M   'P 1'
#
loop_
_entity.id
_entity.type
_entity.pdbx_description
1 polymer ?
#
loop_
_entity_poly.entity_id
_entity_poly.type
_entity_poly.pdbx_seq_one_letter_code
_entity_poly.pdbx_strand_id
1 'polypeptide(L)'
;MEKNKISNFLTPDISYLLGLITGRGEIQYNQDIKKIIIDFEFKTLKSTAITKTFDQKLHIQTSLDKIVVRLQNMGINVLKDVSDNRISLVLKWDKEDISWLFIKYLINGTRFSYHDFQVPEPIFESTVANKKEFIRGISDVTAYVRASNYYGFSAGQPKRYRVYIEITQKNWHLPPQLCQLLQSVDVPVQNINYGHPNLRDPNNKKGGRFWAKEHQMKIFADDFQKIGFYISHKEEALIELAESNNLNFEDGIPLCDGTTSRKKTKPIHPDENDSELPMEIKGKHFDGYKEICKCLNCYKQN
;
A
#
# COMPACT_ATOMS: atom_id res chain seq x y z
N MET A 1 -18.09 -21.68 8.35
CA MET A 1 -17.03 -21.75 7.32
C MET A 1 -15.83 -22.42 7.97
N GLU A 2 -15.37 -23.55 7.44
CA GLU A 2 -14.06 -24.08 7.84
C GLU A 2 -13.02 -22.98 7.57
N LYS A 3 -12.24 -22.61 8.60
CA LYS A 3 -11.09 -21.70 8.40
C LYS A 3 -10.25 -22.24 7.26
N ASN A 4 -9.85 -21.38 6.33
CA ASN A 4 -9.03 -21.75 5.19
C ASN A 4 -7.74 -22.41 5.71
N LYS A 5 -7.61 -23.73 5.51
CA LYS A 5 -6.48 -24.53 5.99
C LYS A 5 -5.14 -24.01 5.46
N ILE A 6 -5.16 -23.24 4.36
CA ILE A 6 -3.98 -22.62 3.74
C ILE A 6 -3.38 -21.53 4.62
N SER A 7 -4.17 -20.83 5.43
CA SER A 7 -3.67 -19.76 6.31
C SER A 7 -2.65 -20.27 7.36
N ASN A 8 -2.74 -21.56 7.73
CA ASN A 8 -1.79 -22.23 8.62
C ASN A 8 -0.41 -22.47 7.99
N PHE A 9 -0.31 -22.48 6.66
CA PHE A 9 0.94 -22.64 5.93
C PHE A 9 1.66 -21.31 5.66
N LEU A 10 1.01 -20.18 5.97
CA LEU A 10 1.64 -18.88 5.82
C LEU A 10 2.67 -18.65 6.92
N THR A 11 3.89 -18.33 6.50
CA THR A 11 4.95 -17.85 7.38
C THR A 11 5.07 -16.33 7.27
N PRO A 12 5.78 -15.68 8.22
CA PRO A 12 6.18 -14.28 8.11
C PRO A 12 6.83 -13.94 6.75
N ASP A 13 7.71 -14.81 6.24
CA ASP A 13 8.47 -14.57 5.01
C ASP A 13 7.59 -14.68 3.76
N ILE A 14 6.72 -15.68 3.71
CA ILE A 14 5.72 -15.81 2.62
C ILE A 14 4.79 -14.60 2.64
N SER A 15 4.32 -14.19 3.82
CA SER A 15 3.41 -13.05 3.95
C SER A 15 4.06 -11.76 3.49
N TYR A 16 5.32 -11.53 3.85
CA TYR A 16 6.12 -10.40 3.38
C TYR A 16 6.28 -10.41 1.85
N LEU A 17 6.63 -11.56 1.27
CA LEU A 17 6.75 -11.71 -0.18
C LEU A 17 5.42 -11.42 -0.90
N LEU A 18 4.29 -11.95 -0.42
CA LEU A 18 2.98 -11.66 -1.00
C LEU A 18 2.65 -10.16 -0.92
N GLY A 19 3.06 -9.47 0.15
CA GLY A 19 2.94 -8.02 0.27
C GLY A 19 3.72 -7.29 -0.81
N LEU A 20 4.98 -7.66 -1.02
CA LEU A 20 5.84 -7.10 -2.09
C LEU A 20 5.21 -7.29 -3.48
N ILE A 21 4.76 -8.51 -3.78
CA ILE A 21 4.11 -8.85 -5.06
C ILE A 21 2.82 -8.06 -5.24
N THR A 22 1.97 -7.99 -4.22
CA THR A 22 0.70 -7.24 -4.28
C THR A 22 0.94 -5.75 -4.54
N GLY A 23 2.01 -5.20 -3.96
CA GLY A 23 2.33 -3.77 -4.06
C GLY A 23 2.86 -3.36 -5.43
N ARG A 24 3.91 -4.04 -5.92
CA ARG A 24 4.65 -3.66 -7.15
C ARG A 24 5.14 -4.87 -7.96
N GLY A 25 4.49 -6.02 -7.82
CA GLY A 25 4.81 -7.22 -8.57
C GLY A 25 4.28 -7.19 -10.01
N GLU A 26 5.07 -7.75 -10.91
CA GLU A 26 4.69 -8.11 -12.28
C GLU A 26 5.13 -9.54 -12.56
N ILE A 27 4.21 -10.34 -13.07
CA ILE A 27 4.45 -11.75 -13.38
C ILE A 27 4.69 -11.87 -14.87
N GLN A 28 5.89 -12.30 -15.23
CA GLN A 28 6.24 -12.69 -16.58
C GLN A 28 6.20 -14.22 -16.66
N TYR A 29 5.20 -14.72 -17.35
CA TYR A 29 4.99 -16.16 -17.55
C TYR A 29 4.86 -16.48 -19.03
N ASN A 30 5.87 -17.17 -19.57
CA ASN A 30 5.83 -17.82 -20.88
C ASN A 30 6.54 -19.19 -20.78
N GLN A 31 6.59 -19.95 -21.87
CA GLN A 31 7.09 -21.34 -21.85
C GLN A 31 8.52 -21.47 -21.27
N ASP A 32 9.36 -20.44 -21.46
CA ASP A 32 10.78 -20.44 -21.06
C ASP A 32 11.10 -19.50 -19.88
N ILE A 33 10.18 -18.60 -19.50
CA ILE A 33 10.41 -17.53 -18.52
C ILE A 33 9.31 -17.57 -17.46
N LYS A 34 9.72 -17.89 -16.23
CA LYS A 34 8.89 -17.81 -15.02
C LYS A 34 9.55 -16.83 -14.06
N LYS A 35 9.10 -15.59 -14.10
CA LYS A 35 9.70 -14.51 -13.31
C LYS A 35 8.64 -13.67 -12.63
N ILE A 36 8.96 -13.23 -11.43
CA ILE A 36 8.24 -12.15 -10.76
C ILE A 36 9.21 -11.00 -10.57
N ILE A 37 8.85 -9.84 -11.11
CA ILE A 37 9.62 -8.61 -10.99
C ILE A 37 8.92 -7.73 -9.97
N ILE A 38 9.65 -7.25 -8.97
CA ILE A 38 9.12 -6.38 -7.92
C ILE A 38 9.92 -5.09 -7.94
N ASP A 39 9.25 -3.99 -8.28
CA ASP A 39 9.90 -2.68 -8.44
C ASP A 39 9.90 -1.88 -7.13
N PHE A 40 11.06 -1.30 -6.81
CA PHE A 40 11.27 -0.37 -5.70
C PHE A 40 11.51 1.04 -6.27
N GLU A 41 10.42 1.79 -6.46
CA GLU A 41 10.49 3.15 -7.00
C GLU A 41 11.08 4.14 -5.97
N PHE A 42 11.95 5.03 -6.46
CA PHE A 42 12.39 6.23 -5.74
C PHE A 42 12.15 7.46 -6.63
N LYS A 43 11.23 8.35 -6.22
CA LYS A 43 10.81 9.51 -7.04
C LYS A 43 11.87 10.62 -7.09
N THR A 44 12.77 10.67 -6.11
CA THR A 44 13.83 11.67 -6.00
C THR A 44 15.09 11.01 -5.44
N LEU A 45 16.27 11.51 -5.83
CA LEU A 45 17.54 11.02 -5.27
C LEU A 45 17.64 11.31 -3.76
N LYS A 46 17.07 12.45 -3.32
CA LYS A 46 17.05 12.87 -1.91
C LYS A 46 15.63 12.82 -1.33
N SER A 47 15.46 12.18 -0.18
CA SER A 47 14.26 12.32 0.67
C SER A 47 14.63 13.09 1.93
N THR A 48 13.82 14.07 2.33
CA THR A 48 14.02 14.80 3.59
C THR A 48 12.88 14.46 4.55
N ALA A 49 13.25 14.00 5.73
CA ALA A 49 12.36 13.86 6.88
C ALA A 49 12.27 15.22 7.60
N ILE A 50 12.44 15.30 8.92
CA ILE A 50 12.47 16.61 9.60
C ILE A 50 13.89 17.17 9.55
N THR A 51 14.87 16.40 10.00
CA THR A 51 16.28 16.80 10.05
C THR A 51 17.14 16.02 9.07
N LYS A 52 16.79 14.76 8.80
CA LYS A 52 17.60 13.85 7.97
C LYS A 52 17.30 13.99 6.49
N THR A 53 18.35 13.96 5.67
CA THR A 53 18.26 13.83 4.21
C THR A 53 18.96 12.54 3.79
N PHE A 54 18.27 11.71 3.02
CA PHE A 54 18.73 10.37 2.63
C PHE A 54 18.98 10.28 1.13
N ASP A 55 20.07 9.60 0.74
CA ASP A 55 20.23 9.08 -0.62
C ASP A 55 19.35 7.83 -0.78
N GLN A 56 18.18 8.00 -1.38
CA GLN A 56 17.20 6.91 -1.47
C GLN A 56 17.75 5.70 -2.21
N LYS A 57 18.54 5.91 -3.27
CA LYS A 57 19.07 4.84 -4.11
C LYS A 57 20.02 3.96 -3.30
N LEU A 58 20.99 4.57 -2.62
CA LEU A 58 21.96 3.83 -1.81
C LEU A 58 21.27 3.08 -0.66
N HIS A 59 20.35 3.73 0.06
CA HIS A 59 19.64 3.09 1.17
C HIS A 59 18.77 1.92 0.70
N ILE A 60 18.07 2.05 -0.42
CA ILE A 60 17.27 0.95 -0.99
C ILE A 60 18.20 -0.20 -1.38
N GLN A 61 19.27 0.08 -2.13
CA GLN A 61 20.22 -0.94 -2.58
C GLN A 61 20.79 -1.78 -1.43
N THR A 62 21.20 -1.14 -0.33
CA THR A 62 21.76 -1.81 0.85
C THR A 62 20.69 -2.52 1.66
N SER A 63 19.49 -1.95 1.79
CA SER A 63 18.39 -2.58 2.53
C SER A 63 17.90 -3.85 1.84
N LEU A 64 17.95 -3.87 0.50
CA LEU A 64 17.54 -5.01 -0.30
C LEU A 64 18.44 -6.24 -0.13
N ASP A 65 19.70 -6.10 0.29
CA ASP A 65 20.58 -7.26 0.51
C ASP A 65 20.00 -8.21 1.58
N LYS A 66 19.46 -7.65 2.66
CA LYS A 66 18.78 -8.43 3.70
C LYS A 66 17.50 -9.09 3.19
N ILE A 67 16.75 -8.39 2.34
CA ILE A 67 15.52 -8.91 1.73
C ILE A 67 15.85 -10.05 0.75
N VAL A 68 16.90 -9.91 -0.06
CA VAL A 68 17.36 -10.97 -0.98
C VAL A 68 17.73 -12.23 -0.20
N VAL A 69 18.54 -12.10 0.86
CA VAL A 69 18.91 -13.26 1.70
C VAL A 69 17.67 -13.90 2.32
N ARG A 70 16.73 -13.09 2.83
CA ARG A 70 15.46 -13.58 3.39
C ARG A 70 14.67 -14.41 2.39
N LEU A 71 14.54 -13.93 1.15
CA LEU A 71 13.81 -14.64 0.09
C LEU A 71 14.57 -15.86 -0.44
N GLN A 72 15.90 -15.81 -0.51
CA GLN A 72 16.75 -16.95 -0.89
C GLN A 72 16.68 -18.09 0.12
N ASN A 73 16.55 -17.78 1.42
CA ASN A 73 16.34 -18.78 2.47
C ASN A 73 15.00 -19.54 2.32
N MET A 74 14.05 -19.02 1.54
CA MET A 74 12.82 -19.72 1.17
C MET A 74 13.00 -20.67 -0.03
N GLY A 75 14.22 -20.75 -0.60
CA GLY A 75 14.52 -21.55 -1.79
C GLY A 75 14.23 -20.85 -3.11
N ILE A 76 14.00 -19.54 -3.11
CA ILE A 76 13.70 -18.76 -4.32
C ILE A 76 14.99 -18.18 -4.90
N ASN A 77 15.22 -18.34 -6.21
CA ASN A 77 16.32 -17.67 -6.88
C ASN A 77 15.98 -16.19 -7.07
N VAL A 78 16.65 -15.31 -6.31
CA VAL A 78 16.38 -13.87 -6.28
C VAL A 78 17.60 -13.13 -6.78
N LEU A 79 17.40 -12.26 -7.77
CA LEU A 79 18.42 -11.35 -8.27
C LEU A 79 18.01 -9.91 -7.97
N LYS A 80 18.98 -9.11 -7.55
CA LYS A 80 18.83 -7.66 -7.41
C LYS A 80 19.25 -7.00 -8.73
N ASP A 81 18.29 -6.43 -9.45
CA ASP A 81 18.54 -5.67 -10.68
C ASP A 81 18.57 -4.18 -10.36
N VAL A 82 19.69 -3.53 -10.69
CA VAL A 82 19.96 -2.14 -10.33
C VAL A 82 20.25 -1.36 -11.59
N SER A 83 19.38 -0.41 -11.90
CA SER A 83 19.56 0.55 -12.98
C SER A 83 19.65 1.98 -12.43
N ASP A 84 19.78 2.96 -13.32
CA ASP A 84 19.92 4.37 -12.91
C ASP A 84 18.71 4.89 -12.14
N ASN A 85 17.50 4.56 -12.62
CA ASN A 85 16.24 5.11 -12.11
C ASN A 85 15.31 4.07 -11.48
N ARG A 86 15.74 2.80 -11.44
CA ARG A 86 14.92 1.70 -10.93
C ARG A 86 15.78 0.65 -10.25
N ILE A 87 15.31 0.18 -9.11
CA ILE A 87 15.85 -1.00 -8.45
C ILE A 87 14.72 -2.02 -8.37
N SER A 88 14.99 -3.25 -8.78
CA SER A 88 14.00 -4.32 -8.84
C SER A 88 14.56 -5.60 -8.22
N LEU A 89 13.67 -6.40 -7.62
CA LEU A 89 13.96 -7.79 -7.32
C LEU A 89 13.37 -8.66 -8.43
N VAL A 90 14.19 -9.55 -8.98
CA VAL A 90 13.77 -10.51 -10.01
C VAL A 90 13.84 -11.89 -9.41
N LEU A 91 12.67 -12.44 -9.08
CA LEU A 91 12.52 -13.81 -8.62
C LEU A 91 12.37 -14.71 -9.85
N LYS A 92 13.20 -15.76 -9.95
CA LYS A 92 13.26 -16.64 -11.12
C LYS A 92 13.02 -18.09 -10.72
N TRP A 93 12.32 -18.81 -11.58
CA TRP A 93 12.13 -20.25 -11.48
C TRP A 93 12.56 -20.94 -12.77
N ASP A 94 13.46 -21.91 -12.65
CA ASP A 94 13.91 -22.71 -13.81
C ASP A 94 12.86 -23.76 -14.22
N LYS A 95 12.02 -24.19 -13.26
CA LYS A 95 10.94 -25.17 -13.45
C LYS A 95 9.70 -24.80 -12.65
N GLU A 96 8.55 -25.41 -12.96
CA GLU A 96 7.37 -25.26 -12.11
C GLU A 96 7.53 -26.13 -10.87
N ASP A 97 8.08 -25.55 -9.81
CA ASP A 97 8.15 -26.22 -8.51
C ASP A 97 6.98 -25.82 -7.60
N ILE A 98 6.94 -26.43 -6.41
CA ILE A 98 5.88 -26.20 -5.43
C ILE A 98 5.82 -24.73 -5.00
N SER A 99 6.96 -24.02 -4.91
CA SER A 99 6.98 -22.62 -4.49
C SER A 99 6.35 -21.72 -5.54
N TRP A 100 6.63 -21.95 -6.83
CA TRP A 100 5.98 -21.25 -7.93
C TRP A 100 4.47 -21.50 -7.95
N LEU A 101 4.06 -22.78 -7.87
CA LEU A 101 2.64 -23.16 -7.88
C LEU A 101 1.89 -22.57 -6.69
N PHE A 102 2.51 -22.54 -5.51
CA PHE A 102 1.92 -21.98 -4.30
C PHE A 102 1.74 -20.47 -4.40
N ILE A 103 2.74 -19.72 -4.87
CA ILE A 103 2.64 -18.28 -5.10
C ILE A 103 1.55 -17.98 -6.14
N LYS A 104 1.57 -18.68 -7.28
CA LYS A 104 0.57 -18.54 -8.36
C LYS A 104 -0.85 -18.81 -7.85
N TYR A 105 -1.02 -19.80 -6.99
CA TYR A 105 -2.31 -20.09 -6.37
C TYR A 105 -2.76 -18.95 -5.44
N LEU A 106 -1.89 -18.47 -4.55
CA LEU A 106 -2.21 -17.46 -3.55
C LEU A 106 -2.59 -16.10 -4.14
N ILE A 107 -1.95 -15.68 -5.23
CA ILE A 107 -2.21 -14.40 -5.87
C ILE A 107 -3.37 -14.45 -6.88
N ASN A 108 -4.14 -15.53 -6.87
CA ASN A 108 -5.22 -15.80 -7.82
C ASN A 108 -4.67 -15.73 -9.26
N GLY A 109 -4.00 -16.80 -9.70
CA GLY A 109 -3.14 -16.94 -10.89
C GLY A 109 -3.69 -16.55 -12.27
N THR A 110 -4.78 -15.78 -12.30
CA THR A 110 -5.30 -15.00 -13.42
C THR A 110 -4.79 -13.55 -13.43
N ARG A 111 -4.18 -13.07 -12.33
CA ARG A 111 -3.64 -11.71 -12.21
C ARG A 111 -2.14 -11.72 -12.42
N PHE A 112 -1.65 -10.76 -13.21
CA PHE A 112 -0.24 -10.70 -13.61
C PHE A 112 0.45 -9.37 -13.27
N SER A 113 -0.28 -8.39 -12.72
CA SER A 113 0.26 -7.07 -12.40
C SER A 113 -0.37 -6.52 -11.12
N TYR A 114 0.40 -5.70 -10.40
CA TYR A 114 -0.04 -4.91 -9.25
C TYR A 114 -1.26 -4.01 -9.53
N HIS A 115 -1.58 -3.75 -10.79
CA HIS A 115 -2.83 -3.13 -11.20
C HIS A 115 -4.09 -3.90 -10.81
N ASP A 116 -3.99 -5.22 -10.65
CA ASP A 116 -5.14 -6.10 -10.41
C ASP A 116 -5.01 -6.94 -9.13
N PHE A 117 -3.82 -7.01 -8.52
CA PHE A 117 -3.61 -7.78 -7.31
C PHE A 117 -4.48 -7.33 -6.14
N GLN A 118 -4.90 -8.28 -5.33
CA GLN A 118 -5.69 -8.06 -4.12
C GLN A 118 -5.00 -8.77 -2.97
N VAL A 119 -5.43 -8.45 -1.75
CA VAL A 119 -4.98 -9.18 -0.57
C VAL A 119 -5.39 -10.66 -0.71
N PRO A 120 -4.44 -11.62 -0.67
CA PRO A 120 -4.77 -13.04 -0.69
C PRO A 120 -5.68 -13.41 0.48
N GLU A 121 -6.76 -14.14 0.22
CA GLU A 121 -7.74 -14.52 1.24
C GLU A 121 -7.11 -15.16 2.50
N PRO A 122 -6.13 -16.08 2.39
CA PRO A 122 -5.47 -16.66 3.56
C PRO A 122 -4.79 -15.66 4.49
N ILE A 123 -4.42 -14.46 4.01
CA ILE A 123 -3.78 -13.42 4.84
C ILE A 123 -4.78 -12.85 5.86
N PHE A 124 -6.04 -12.67 5.48
CA PHE A 124 -7.08 -12.18 6.41
C PHE A 124 -7.32 -13.13 7.59
N GLU A 125 -7.11 -14.42 7.39
CA GLU A 125 -7.32 -15.47 8.40
C GLU A 125 -6.05 -15.84 9.16
N SER A 126 -4.89 -15.35 8.70
CA SER A 126 -3.59 -15.63 9.30
C SER A 126 -3.35 -14.92 10.65
N THR A 127 -2.21 -15.23 11.27
CA THR A 127 -1.76 -14.62 12.52
C THR A 127 -1.55 -13.10 12.38
N VAL A 128 -1.61 -12.38 13.51
CA VAL A 128 -1.29 -10.94 13.54
C VAL A 128 0.12 -10.67 13.00
N ALA A 129 1.09 -11.55 13.30
CA ALA A 129 2.46 -11.43 12.78
C ALA A 129 2.49 -11.48 11.25
N ASN A 130 1.83 -12.47 10.64
CA ASN A 130 1.76 -12.62 9.19
C ASN A 130 1.07 -11.43 8.51
N LYS A 131 -0.03 -10.94 9.11
CA LYS A 131 -0.72 -9.73 8.63
C LYS A 131 0.19 -8.51 8.65
N LYS A 132 0.96 -8.31 9.73
CA LYS A 132 1.93 -7.21 9.83
C LYS A 132 3.04 -7.33 8.78
N GLU A 133 3.56 -8.53 8.54
CA GLU A 133 4.57 -8.78 7.50
C GLU A 133 4.05 -8.49 6.11
N PHE A 134 2.82 -8.91 5.80
CA PHE A 134 2.18 -8.58 4.53
C PHE A 134 2.05 -7.06 4.34
N ILE A 135 1.54 -6.36 5.37
CA ILE A 135 1.42 -4.89 5.35
C ILE A 135 2.79 -4.23 5.20
N ARG A 136 3.84 -4.76 5.84
CA ARG A 136 5.21 -4.26 5.70
C ARG A 136 5.74 -4.46 4.29
N GLY A 137 5.54 -5.64 3.70
CA GLY A 137 5.94 -5.96 2.33
C GLY A 137 5.33 -4.99 1.32
N ILE A 138 4.01 -4.81 1.35
CA ILE A 138 3.36 -3.84 0.45
C ILE A 138 3.87 -2.42 0.70
N SER A 139 4.09 -2.04 1.96
CA SER A 139 4.53 -0.67 2.31
C SER A 139 5.98 -0.38 1.94
N ASP A 140 6.87 -1.38 1.97
CA ASP A 140 8.26 -1.23 1.54
C ASP A 140 8.35 -0.83 0.06
N VAL A 141 7.40 -1.26 -0.79
CA VAL A 141 7.37 -0.92 -2.22
C VAL A 141 6.39 0.21 -2.61
N THR A 142 5.36 0.47 -1.80
CA THR A 142 4.32 1.47 -2.15
C THR A 142 4.21 2.67 -1.21
N ALA A 143 4.73 2.58 0.01
CA ALA A 143 4.55 3.64 0.98
C ALA A 143 5.68 4.66 0.95
N TYR A 144 5.31 5.90 1.26
CA TYR A 144 6.22 7.03 1.33
C TYR A 144 6.11 7.71 2.69
N VAL A 145 7.28 8.08 3.21
CA VAL A 145 7.45 8.69 4.53
C VAL A 145 8.25 9.98 4.35
N ARG A 146 7.61 11.13 4.59
CA ARG A 146 8.21 12.46 4.40
C ARG A 146 7.49 13.53 5.23
N ALA A 147 8.22 14.52 5.71
CA ALA A 147 7.67 15.58 6.56
C ALA A 147 6.60 16.44 5.86
N SER A 148 6.65 16.55 4.52
CA SER A 148 5.63 17.29 3.76
C SER A 148 4.25 16.63 3.78
N ASN A 149 4.15 15.36 4.15
CA ASN A 149 2.87 14.71 4.38
C ASN A 149 2.45 14.84 5.85
N TYR A 150 1.82 15.96 6.19
CA TYR A 150 1.27 16.19 7.52
C TYR A 150 -0.21 16.55 7.47
N TYR A 151 -0.86 16.40 8.62
CA TYR A 151 -2.20 16.87 8.93
C TYR A 151 -2.08 18.06 9.89
N GLY A 152 -2.78 19.15 9.59
CA GLY A 152 -2.70 20.42 10.31
C GLY A 152 -3.00 21.58 9.37
N PHE A 153 -3.86 22.50 9.80
CA PHE A 153 -4.43 23.54 8.93
C PHE A 153 -3.92 24.95 9.22
N SER A 154 -3.37 25.18 10.42
CA SER A 154 -3.05 26.53 10.90
C SER A 154 -1.54 26.75 11.01
N ALA A 155 -1.09 27.91 10.53
CA ALA A 155 0.27 28.38 10.78
C ALA A 155 0.48 28.52 12.30
N GLY A 156 1.55 27.91 12.83
CA GLY A 156 1.90 27.96 14.26
C GLY A 156 1.37 26.81 15.12
N GLN A 157 0.55 25.89 14.59
CA GLN A 157 0.16 24.67 15.29
C GLN A 157 1.10 23.51 14.95
N PRO A 158 1.34 22.55 15.87
CA PRO A 158 2.15 21.37 15.56
C PRO A 158 1.54 20.59 14.40
N LYS A 159 2.41 20.00 13.58
CA LYS A 159 2.03 19.21 12.42
C LYS A 159 2.00 17.73 12.82
N ARG A 160 0.93 17.02 12.49
CA ARG A 160 0.87 15.56 12.70
C ARG A 160 1.24 14.82 11.42
N TYR A 161 2.40 14.19 11.40
CA TYR A 161 2.98 13.55 10.23
C TYR A 161 2.33 12.21 9.90
N ARG A 162 2.34 11.86 8.62
CA ARG A 162 1.66 10.68 8.08
C ARG A 162 2.55 9.89 7.14
N VAL A 163 2.41 8.57 7.20
CA VAL A 163 2.76 7.66 6.12
C VAL A 163 1.62 7.65 5.11
N TYR A 164 1.94 7.54 3.82
CA TYR A 164 0.92 7.24 2.82
C TYR A 164 1.34 6.09 1.92
N ILE A 165 0.42 5.15 1.74
CA ILE A 165 0.53 4.00 0.84
C ILE A 165 -0.09 4.41 -0.50
N GLU A 166 0.68 4.37 -1.58
CA GLU A 166 0.19 4.64 -2.93
C GLU A 166 -0.27 3.36 -3.62
N ILE A 167 -1.51 3.37 -4.11
CA ILE A 167 -2.10 2.26 -4.86
C ILE A 167 -2.47 2.80 -6.24
N THR A 168 -2.06 2.10 -7.29
CA THR A 168 -2.37 2.50 -8.67
C THR A 168 -3.86 2.79 -8.88
N GLN A 169 -4.16 3.79 -9.71
CA GLN A 169 -5.53 4.23 -9.99
C GLN A 169 -6.43 3.11 -10.54
N LYS A 170 -5.85 2.10 -11.20
CA LYS A 170 -6.59 0.95 -11.71
C LYS A 170 -7.11 0.02 -10.61
N ASN A 171 -6.46 0.00 -9.46
CA ASN A 171 -6.73 -0.96 -8.40
C ASN A 171 -7.65 -0.38 -7.31
N TRP A 172 -8.93 -0.26 -7.64
CA TRP A 172 -9.94 0.31 -6.75
C TRP A 172 -10.28 -0.60 -5.55
N HIS A 173 -10.09 -1.91 -5.69
CA HIS A 173 -10.51 -2.90 -4.68
C HIS A 173 -9.49 -3.10 -3.56
N LEU A 174 -8.22 -2.79 -3.79
CA LEU A 174 -7.17 -2.97 -2.78
C LEU A 174 -7.28 -2.03 -1.57
N PRO A 175 -7.63 -0.72 -1.69
CA PRO A 175 -7.78 0.16 -0.53
C PRO A 175 -8.73 -0.32 0.59
N PRO A 176 -9.97 -0.78 0.32
CA PRO A 176 -10.84 -1.29 1.38
C PRO A 176 -10.30 -2.58 2.01
N GLN A 177 -9.66 -3.46 1.24
CA GLN A 177 -9.02 -4.69 1.73
C GLN A 177 -7.83 -4.39 2.65
N LEU A 178 -6.96 -3.44 2.27
CA LEU A 178 -5.86 -3.01 3.14
C LEU A 178 -6.36 -2.31 4.39
N CYS A 179 -7.46 -1.55 4.30
CA CYS A 179 -8.07 -0.93 5.47
C CYS A 179 -8.58 -1.99 6.46
N GLN A 180 -9.14 -3.10 5.98
CA GLN A 180 -9.51 -4.24 6.81
C GLN A 180 -8.30 -4.88 7.50
N LEU A 181 -7.21 -5.11 6.76
CA LEU A 181 -5.99 -5.68 7.32
C LEU A 181 -5.37 -4.78 8.40
N LEU A 182 -5.19 -3.49 8.11
CA LEU A 182 -4.64 -2.50 9.05
C LEU A 182 -5.45 -2.45 10.34
N GLN A 183 -6.79 -2.42 10.22
CA GLN A 183 -7.65 -2.43 11.40
C GLN A 183 -7.55 -3.74 12.20
N SER A 184 -7.36 -4.89 11.54
CA SER A 184 -7.21 -6.17 12.23
C SER A 184 -5.92 -6.29 13.05
N VAL A 185 -4.96 -5.38 12.83
CA VAL A 185 -3.71 -5.27 13.59
C VAL A 185 -3.63 -3.96 14.39
N ASP A 186 -4.80 -3.35 14.64
CA ASP A 186 -4.96 -2.14 15.46
C ASP A 186 -4.21 -0.91 14.92
N VAL A 187 -4.20 -0.75 13.60
CA VAL A 187 -3.65 0.44 12.91
C VAL A 187 -4.80 1.21 12.26
N PRO A 188 -5.16 2.40 12.78
CA PRO A 188 -6.24 3.20 12.21
C PRO A 188 -5.84 3.84 10.89
N VAL A 189 -6.81 3.94 9.97
CA VAL A 189 -6.64 4.65 8.69
C VAL A 189 -7.26 6.04 8.82
N GLN A 190 -6.43 7.07 8.72
CA GLN A 190 -6.86 8.46 8.84
C GLN A 190 -7.73 8.90 7.66
N ASN A 191 -7.31 8.59 6.43
CA ASN A 191 -8.04 8.98 5.22
C ASN A 191 -7.60 8.14 4.01
N ILE A 192 -8.56 7.78 3.15
CA ILE A 192 -8.26 7.22 1.82
C ILE A 192 -8.58 8.29 0.78
N ASN A 193 -7.58 8.77 0.07
CA ASN A 193 -7.75 9.72 -1.01
C ASN A 193 -7.78 8.98 -2.35
N TYR A 194 -8.95 8.53 -2.79
CA TYR A 194 -9.07 7.86 -4.09
C TYR A 194 -8.73 8.81 -5.24
N GLY A 195 -8.22 8.27 -6.35
CA GLY A 195 -8.18 8.95 -7.65
C GLY A 195 -9.57 9.09 -8.25
N HIS A 196 -10.48 9.78 -7.54
CA HIS A 196 -11.85 10.06 -7.97
C HIS A 196 -12.03 11.58 -8.12
N PRO A 197 -12.78 12.05 -9.14
CA PRO A 197 -13.00 13.48 -9.38
C PRO A 197 -13.47 14.25 -8.13
N ASN A 198 -14.51 13.76 -7.43
CA ASN A 198 -15.02 14.42 -6.23
C ASN A 198 -14.03 14.42 -5.03
N LEU A 199 -12.95 13.65 -5.05
CA LEU A 199 -11.96 13.66 -3.97
C LEU A 199 -10.72 14.50 -4.31
N ARG A 200 -10.25 14.43 -5.55
CA ARG A 200 -8.96 15.01 -5.96
C ARG A 200 -9.06 16.46 -6.42
N ASP A 201 -10.12 16.80 -7.14
CA ASP A 201 -10.37 18.16 -7.59
C ASP A 201 -11.89 18.43 -7.65
N PRO A 202 -12.58 18.46 -6.50
CA PRO A 202 -14.04 18.54 -6.49
C PRO A 202 -14.58 19.74 -7.28
N ASN A 203 -13.89 20.88 -7.24
CA ASN A 203 -14.32 22.09 -7.94
C ASN A 203 -13.84 22.17 -9.41
N ASN A 204 -13.23 21.11 -9.95
CA ASN A 204 -12.63 21.08 -11.29
C ASN A 204 -11.74 22.31 -11.58
N LYS A 205 -10.95 22.75 -10.59
CA LYS A 205 -10.12 23.97 -10.74
C LYS A 205 -8.92 23.74 -11.63
N LYS A 206 -8.42 22.50 -11.66
CA LYS A 206 -7.25 22.12 -12.47
C LYS A 206 -7.65 21.62 -13.85
N GLY A 207 -8.90 21.22 -14.03
CA GLY A 207 -9.41 20.77 -15.32
C GLY A 207 -8.93 19.38 -15.71
N GLY A 208 -9.67 18.80 -16.65
CA GLY A 208 -9.35 17.50 -17.25
C GLY A 208 -9.15 16.38 -16.24
N ARG A 209 -8.33 15.40 -16.62
CA ARG A 209 -8.14 14.17 -15.85
C ARG A 209 -7.13 14.30 -14.70
N PHE A 210 -6.98 15.50 -14.11
CA PHE A 210 -6.09 15.71 -12.95
C PHE A 210 -6.45 14.80 -11.76
N TRP A 211 -7.71 14.39 -11.67
CA TRP A 211 -8.21 13.49 -10.64
C TRP A 211 -7.72 12.04 -10.78
N ALA A 212 -7.32 11.61 -11.98
CA ALA A 212 -6.94 10.23 -12.30
C ALA A 212 -5.52 9.91 -11.80
N LYS A 213 -5.34 10.01 -10.48
CA LYS A 213 -4.09 9.75 -9.75
C LYS A 213 -4.18 8.48 -8.94
N GLU A 214 -3.03 8.02 -8.43
CA GLU A 214 -2.98 6.90 -7.50
C GLU A 214 -3.88 7.15 -6.29
N HIS A 215 -4.53 6.11 -5.77
CA HIS A 215 -5.18 6.16 -4.48
C HIS A 215 -4.12 6.30 -3.37
N GLN A 216 -4.39 7.12 -2.35
CA GLN A 216 -3.46 7.33 -1.25
C GLN A 216 -4.14 7.01 0.07
N MET A 217 -3.72 5.93 0.73
CA MET A 217 -4.15 5.61 2.08
C MET A 217 -3.20 6.28 3.07
N LYS A 218 -3.73 7.14 3.93
CA LYS A 218 -2.95 7.93 4.88
C LYS A 218 -3.14 7.40 6.30
N ILE A 219 -2.02 7.20 6.98
CA ILE A 219 -1.92 6.64 8.34
C ILE A 219 -0.98 7.56 9.11
N PHE A 220 -1.25 7.84 10.38
CA PHE A 220 -0.32 8.64 11.19
C PHE A 220 0.98 7.86 11.45
N ALA A 221 2.10 8.57 11.56
CA ALA A 221 3.42 7.95 11.70
C ALA A 221 3.52 7.12 12.99
N ASP A 222 3.02 7.64 14.11
CA ASP A 222 2.90 6.98 15.41
C ASP A 222 2.12 5.66 15.33
N ASP A 223 0.97 5.65 14.66
CA ASP A 223 0.20 4.41 14.44
C ASP A 223 0.95 3.41 13.56
N PHE A 224 1.64 3.89 12.52
CA PHE A 224 2.33 3.05 11.55
C PHE A 224 3.61 2.41 12.10
N GLN A 225 4.18 2.91 13.20
CA GLN A 225 5.29 2.25 13.91
C GLN A 225 4.97 0.81 14.34
N LYS A 226 3.68 0.46 14.55
CA LYS A 226 3.26 -0.92 14.83
C LYS A 226 3.61 -1.90 13.70
N ILE A 227 3.83 -1.39 12.49
CA ILE A 227 4.22 -2.14 11.28
C ILE A 227 5.72 -1.92 10.98
N GLY A 228 6.15 -0.67 10.83
CA GLY A 228 7.53 -0.33 10.43
C GLY A 228 7.87 -0.67 8.97
N PHE A 229 9.16 -0.57 8.63
CA PHE A 229 9.74 -0.84 7.32
C PHE A 229 11.02 -1.69 7.43
N TYR A 230 11.37 -2.41 6.36
CA TYR A 230 12.74 -2.95 6.24
C TYR A 230 13.64 -2.05 5.40
N ILE A 231 13.06 -1.16 4.60
CA ILE A 231 13.85 -0.14 3.90
C ILE A 231 14.33 0.90 4.92
N SER A 232 15.62 0.89 5.20
CA SER A 232 16.25 1.65 6.32
C SER A 232 15.87 3.13 6.36
N HIS A 233 15.97 3.85 5.23
CA HIS A 233 15.64 5.27 5.21
C HIS A 233 14.15 5.55 5.52
N LYS A 234 13.25 4.63 5.15
CA LYS A 234 11.81 4.75 5.47
C LYS A 234 11.58 4.54 6.96
N GLU A 235 12.27 3.56 7.55
CA GLU A 235 12.20 3.28 8.98
C GLU A 235 12.76 4.44 9.81
N GLU A 236 13.94 4.97 9.45
CA GLU A 236 14.52 6.12 10.14
C GLU A 236 13.63 7.36 10.06
N ALA A 237 13.04 7.63 8.88
CA ALA A 237 12.08 8.72 8.72
C ALA A 237 10.80 8.47 9.52
N LEU A 238 10.31 7.23 9.58
CA LEU A 238 9.13 6.87 10.34
C LEU A 238 9.33 7.15 11.83
N ILE A 239 10.47 6.72 12.39
CA ILE A 239 10.81 6.92 13.80
C ILE A 239 10.84 8.42 14.13
N GLU A 240 11.55 9.23 13.35
CA GLU A 240 11.64 10.68 13.58
C GLU A 240 10.26 11.37 13.53
N LEU A 241 9.43 11.01 12.55
CA LEU A 241 8.09 11.60 12.40
C LEU A 241 7.12 11.14 13.51
N ALA A 242 7.23 9.89 13.95
CA ALA A 242 6.41 9.35 15.02
C ALA A 242 6.79 9.92 16.39
N GLU A 243 8.08 10.08 16.69
CA GLU A 243 8.55 10.78 17.88
C GLU A 243 8.01 12.20 17.94
N SER A 244 8.06 12.92 16.81
CA SER A 244 7.46 14.26 16.73
C SER A 244 5.95 14.25 16.96
N ASN A 245 5.23 13.24 16.46
CA ASN A 245 3.80 13.12 16.74
C ASN A 245 3.53 12.86 18.22
N ASN A 246 4.23 11.91 18.84
CA ASN A 246 4.06 11.55 20.24
C ASN A 246 4.37 12.71 21.20
N LEU A 247 5.29 13.61 20.85
CA LEU A 247 5.61 14.80 21.65
C LEU A 247 4.54 15.90 21.57
N ASN A 248 3.74 15.92 20.50
CA ASN A 248 2.80 17.02 20.23
C ASN A 248 1.33 16.61 20.30
N PHE A 249 1.03 15.31 20.33
CA PHE A 249 -0.34 14.78 20.31
C PHE A 249 -0.45 13.57 21.23
N GLU A 250 -1.37 13.62 22.19
CA GLU A 250 -1.67 12.50 23.10
C GLU A 250 -2.85 11.64 22.58
N ASP A 251 -3.70 12.21 21.73
CA ASP A 251 -4.92 11.55 21.25
C ASP A 251 -4.66 10.66 20.02
N GLY A 252 -5.07 9.40 20.12
CA GLY A 252 -5.23 8.50 18.96
C GLY A 252 -6.49 8.82 18.14
N ILE A 253 -6.58 8.25 16.94
CA ILE A 253 -7.85 8.23 16.18
C ILE A 253 -8.50 6.85 16.30
N PRO A 254 -9.84 6.77 16.31
CA PRO A 254 -10.53 5.49 16.37
C PRO A 254 -10.31 4.68 15.09
N LEU A 255 -10.43 3.35 15.21
CA LEU A 255 -10.53 2.46 14.06
C LEU A 255 -11.74 2.84 13.19
N CYS A 256 -11.68 2.48 11.91
CA CYS A 256 -12.75 2.81 10.97
C CYS A 256 -14.02 2.01 11.29
N ASP A 257 -15.09 2.74 11.57
CA ASP A 257 -16.42 2.18 11.82
C ASP A 257 -17.23 1.92 10.54
N GLY A 258 -16.69 2.29 9.36
CA GLY A 258 -17.41 2.25 8.10
C GLY A 258 -18.54 3.27 7.98
N THR A 259 -18.80 4.14 8.95
CA THR A 259 -19.91 5.11 8.84
C THR A 259 -19.45 6.47 8.35
N THR A 260 -20.25 7.10 7.48
CA THR A 260 -20.02 8.48 7.03
C THR A 260 -20.78 9.43 7.96
N SER A 261 -20.06 10.13 8.85
CA SER A 261 -20.64 11.15 9.73
C SER A 261 -20.70 12.55 9.10
N ARG A 262 -20.00 12.75 7.98
CA ARG A 262 -19.76 14.08 7.39
C ARG A 262 -20.87 14.45 6.41
N LYS A 263 -21.65 15.48 6.73
CA LYS A 263 -22.74 16.03 5.89
C LYS A 263 -22.29 17.11 4.89
N LYS A 264 -21.04 17.08 4.43
CA LYS A 264 -20.54 18.13 3.54
C LYS A 264 -20.76 17.71 2.09
N THR A 265 -21.72 18.36 1.44
CA THR A 265 -21.99 18.20 0.01
C THR A 265 -20.85 18.79 -0.82
N LYS A 266 -20.45 18.09 -1.86
CA LYS A 266 -19.47 18.52 -2.84
C LYS A 266 -20.14 18.95 -4.14
N PRO A 267 -19.50 19.83 -4.92
CA PRO A 267 -19.94 20.12 -6.28
C PRO A 267 -19.86 18.87 -7.16
N ILE A 268 -20.79 18.78 -8.11
CA ILE A 268 -20.79 17.77 -9.16
C ILE A 268 -19.60 18.03 -10.07
N HIS A 269 -18.90 16.95 -10.44
CA HIS A 269 -17.75 17.01 -11.34
C HIS A 269 -18.11 16.42 -12.71
N PRO A 270 -17.70 17.03 -13.85
CA PRO A 270 -18.05 16.54 -15.18
C PRO A 270 -17.56 15.10 -15.45
N ASP A 271 -16.39 14.74 -14.92
CA ASP A 271 -15.77 13.43 -15.15
C ASP A 271 -16.31 12.31 -14.24
N GLU A 272 -17.42 12.50 -13.51
CA GLU A 272 -18.06 11.42 -12.73
C GLU A 272 -18.46 10.21 -13.60
N ASN A 273 -18.68 10.42 -14.90
CA ASN A 273 -19.04 9.40 -15.89
C ASN A 273 -17.86 8.92 -16.76
N ASP A 274 -16.62 9.23 -16.41
CA ASP A 274 -15.43 8.85 -17.19
C ASP A 274 -15.33 7.32 -17.41
N SER A 275 -14.87 6.91 -18.59
CA SER A 275 -14.82 5.50 -18.99
C SER A 275 -13.79 4.65 -18.24
N GLU A 276 -12.78 5.25 -17.63
CA GLU A 276 -11.79 4.50 -16.83
C GLU A 276 -12.23 4.30 -15.38
N LEU A 277 -13.35 4.89 -14.95
CA LEU A 277 -13.96 4.54 -13.67
C LEU A 277 -14.60 3.15 -13.78
N PRO A 278 -14.39 2.25 -12.79
CA PRO A 278 -15.03 0.95 -12.78
C PRO A 278 -16.55 1.08 -12.60
N MET A 279 -17.28 0.09 -13.11
CA MET A 279 -18.75 0.13 -13.24
C MET A 279 -19.47 0.37 -11.91
N GLU A 280 -18.89 -0.08 -10.80
CA GLU A 280 -19.41 0.05 -9.44
C GLU A 280 -19.50 1.51 -8.98
N ILE A 281 -18.67 2.41 -9.54
CA ILE A 281 -18.56 3.81 -9.13
C ILE A 281 -18.78 4.81 -10.28
N LYS A 282 -18.70 4.37 -11.53
CA LYS A 282 -18.96 5.20 -12.71
C LYS A 282 -20.37 5.79 -12.64
N GLY A 283 -20.45 7.11 -12.81
CA GLY A 283 -21.69 7.89 -12.77
C GLY A 283 -22.25 8.13 -11.38
N LYS A 284 -21.52 7.79 -10.31
CA LYS A 284 -21.93 8.03 -8.93
C LYS A 284 -21.20 9.22 -8.35
N HIS A 285 -21.93 10.00 -7.56
CA HIS A 285 -21.40 11.12 -6.80
C HIS A 285 -20.96 10.68 -5.40
N PHE A 286 -19.82 11.22 -4.93
CA PHE A 286 -19.27 10.89 -3.60
C PHE A 286 -18.81 12.12 -2.83
N ASP A 287 -19.40 12.31 -1.65
CA ASP A 287 -19.03 13.35 -0.68
C ASP A 287 -17.85 12.90 0.18
N GLY A 288 -17.73 11.60 0.44
CA GLY A 288 -16.70 11.01 1.30
C GLY A 288 -16.07 9.75 0.73
N TYR A 289 -14.82 9.47 1.12
CA TYR A 289 -14.14 8.25 0.68
C TYR A 289 -14.81 6.97 1.20
N LYS A 290 -15.48 7.03 2.35
CA LYS A 290 -16.20 5.87 2.93
C LYS A 290 -17.41 5.44 2.09
N GLU A 291 -17.97 6.34 1.28
CA GLU A 291 -19.06 6.00 0.34
C GLU A 291 -18.53 5.23 -0.87
N ILE A 292 -17.33 5.57 -1.33
CA ILE A 292 -16.60 4.79 -2.33
C ILE A 292 -16.28 3.41 -1.76
N CYS A 293 -15.75 3.33 -0.53
CA CYS A 293 -15.52 2.04 0.13
C CYS A 293 -16.79 1.18 0.20
N LYS A 294 -17.95 1.79 0.45
CA LYS A 294 -19.24 1.08 0.47
C LYS A 294 -19.57 0.45 -0.88
N CYS A 295 -19.38 1.19 -1.97
CA CYS A 295 -19.61 0.67 -3.32
C CYS A 295 -18.64 -0.47 -3.69
N LEU A 296 -17.48 -0.50 -3.06
CA LEU A 296 -16.42 -1.49 -3.29
C LEU A 296 -16.41 -2.62 -2.24
N ASN A 297 -17.58 -2.90 -1.64
CA ASN A 297 -17.80 -4.01 -0.71
C ASN A 297 -16.94 -3.97 0.58
N CYS A 298 -16.89 -2.81 1.24
CA CYS A 298 -16.22 -2.70 2.54
C CYS A 298 -16.83 -3.65 3.60
N TYR A 299 -15.96 -4.44 4.25
CA TYR A 299 -16.34 -5.43 5.27
C TYR A 299 -17.06 -4.89 6.52
N LYS A 300 -17.06 -3.56 6.74
CA LYS A 300 -17.77 -2.91 7.85
C LYS A 300 -19.18 -2.47 7.49
N GLN A 301 -19.52 -2.45 6.21
CA GLN A 301 -20.79 -1.94 5.68
C GLN A 301 -21.60 -3.02 4.95
N ASN A 302 -21.07 -4.23 4.90
CA ASN A 302 -21.66 -5.46 4.40
C ASN A 302 -21.86 -6.41 5.58
#